data_AF-A0A8T4VW50-F1
#
_entry.id   AF-A0A8T4VW50-F1
#
_cell.length_a   1.000
_cell.length_b   1.000
_cell.length_c   1.000
_cell.angle_alpha   90.00
_cell.angle_beta   90.00
_cell.angle_gamma   90.00
#
_symmetry.space_group_name_H-M   'P 1'
#
loop_
_entity.id
_entity.type
_entity.pdbx_description
1 polymer ?
#
loop_
_entity_poly.entity_id
_entity_poly.type
_entity_poly.pdbx_seq_one_letter_code
_entity_poly.pdbx_strand_id
1 'polypeptide(L)'
;MKLFGLLLIMILLIGVFSGCINNDSDEPIDVVDELDAVQYAGLWYSVYELPVFYGLYPFGYSSEKCVNSTATYTIESENTIHVLNKCLLRGREQQVEGTARYVNSSNKNGALIVNFFGFDSDYNVIGLDENYQWAVVGTKNRENLWFLSRTPAIDETLLDEMKDIAEAEGFDTSQLYKVKREP
;
A
#
# COMPACT_ATOMS: atom_id res chain seq x y z
N MET A 1 13.11 30.40 65.06
CA MET A 1 13.52 29.00 65.32
C MET A 1 12.64 28.11 64.45
N LYS A 2 13.20 27.44 63.42
CA LYS A 2 13.71 26.05 63.48
C LYS A 2 12.65 25.11 64.08
N LEU A 3 12.29 23.96 63.52
CA LEU A 3 12.61 23.19 62.32
C LEU A 3 11.72 21.93 62.45
N PHE A 4 11.30 21.34 61.33
CA PHE A 4 11.09 19.90 61.11
C PHE A 4 10.04 19.10 61.90
N GLY A 5 9.19 18.42 61.12
CA GLY A 5 8.42 17.25 61.52
C GLY A 5 7.76 16.60 60.30
N LEU A 6 8.56 15.84 59.54
CA LEU A 6 8.09 14.95 58.48
C LEU A 6 7.03 13.99 59.03
N LEU A 7 5.89 13.85 58.33
CA LEU A 7 5.18 12.58 58.28
C LEU A 7 4.75 12.33 56.84
N LEU A 8 5.35 11.28 56.26
CA LEU A 8 4.99 10.71 54.96
C LEU A 8 3.50 10.38 54.92
N ILE A 9 2.78 10.91 53.93
CA ILE A 9 1.56 10.26 53.43
C ILE A 9 1.84 9.82 52.00
N MET A 10 1.86 8.51 51.85
CA MET A 10 2.19 7.75 50.66
C MET A 10 0.89 7.39 49.93
N ILE A 11 0.80 7.81 48.67
CA ILE A 11 0.12 7.15 47.53
C ILE A 11 -1.43 7.09 47.54
N LEU A 12 -2.06 7.75 46.57
CA LEU A 12 -2.56 7.08 45.34
C LEU A 12 -2.88 8.12 44.26
N LEU A 13 -1.95 8.31 43.31
CA LEU A 13 -2.25 8.91 42.01
C LEU A 13 -3.18 7.93 41.27
N ILE A 14 -4.44 8.33 41.07
CA ILE A 14 -5.28 7.68 40.06
C ILE A 14 -4.82 8.25 38.72
N GLY A 15 -3.91 7.52 38.08
CA GLY A 15 -3.56 7.75 36.69
C GLY A 15 -4.77 7.44 35.82
N VAL A 16 -5.29 8.46 35.14
CA VAL A 16 -6.07 8.23 33.93
C VAL A 16 -5.05 8.12 32.80
N PHE A 17 -4.52 6.92 32.60
CA PHE A 17 -3.94 6.56 31.32
C PHE A 17 -5.09 6.64 30.31
N SER A 18 -5.17 7.73 29.54
CA SER A 18 -5.84 7.69 28.25
C SER A 18 -5.17 6.56 27.49
N GLY A 19 -5.91 5.47 27.29
CA GLY A 19 -5.47 4.37 26.45
C GLY A 19 -5.04 4.92 25.10
N CYS A 20 -3.87 4.49 24.64
CA CYS A 20 -3.57 4.55 23.22
C CYS A 20 -4.70 3.80 22.52
N ILE A 21 -5.47 4.50 21.69
CA ILE A 21 -6.38 3.86 20.75
C ILE A 21 -5.47 3.19 19.73
N ASN A 22 -5.22 1.90 19.91
CA ASN A 22 -4.70 1.06 18.84
C ASN A 22 -5.87 0.86 17.88
N ASN A 23 -5.99 1.69 16.86
CA ASN A 23 -6.75 1.34 15.66
C ASN A 23 -5.90 0.33 14.87
N ASP A 24 -5.68 -0.86 15.44
CA ASP A 24 -5.43 -2.02 14.60
C ASP A 24 -6.78 -2.32 13.98
N SER A 25 -6.99 -1.90 12.73
CA SER A 25 -8.11 -2.36 11.93
C SER A 25 -7.87 -3.84 11.61
N ASP A 26 -8.16 -4.69 12.60
CA ASP A 26 -8.30 -6.15 12.50
C ASP A 26 -9.47 -6.56 11.58
N GLU A 27 -10.13 -5.60 10.93
CA GLU A 27 -11.17 -5.85 9.95
C GLU A 27 -10.56 -6.48 8.68
N PRO A 28 -11.13 -7.62 8.23
CA PRO A 28 -10.75 -8.22 6.96
C PRO A 28 -10.78 -7.18 5.82
N ILE A 29 -9.88 -7.36 4.85
CA ILE A 29 -9.95 -6.63 3.58
C ILE A 29 -10.60 -7.56 2.57
N ASP A 30 -11.65 -7.09 1.91
CA ASP A 30 -12.27 -7.85 0.83
C ASP A 30 -11.44 -7.68 -0.45
N VAL A 31 -11.31 -8.77 -1.20
CA VAL A 31 -10.54 -8.82 -2.45
C VAL A 31 -11.40 -9.35 -3.57
N VAL A 32 -11.02 -9.05 -4.81
CA VAL A 32 -11.71 -9.62 -5.98
C VAL A 32 -11.70 -11.15 -5.92
N ASP A 33 -12.84 -11.77 -6.22
CA ASP A 33 -13.02 -13.22 -6.06
C ASP A 33 -12.12 -14.04 -6.98
N GLU A 34 -11.77 -13.50 -8.14
CA GLU A 34 -10.90 -14.13 -9.12
C GLU A 34 -9.90 -13.10 -9.65
N LEU A 35 -8.64 -13.51 -9.72
CA LEU A 35 -7.57 -12.79 -10.37
C LEU A 35 -6.87 -13.74 -11.34
N ASP A 36 -7.01 -13.49 -12.63
CA ASP A 36 -6.25 -14.19 -13.66
C ASP A 36 -4.87 -13.54 -13.80
N ALA A 37 -3.84 -14.19 -13.28
CA ALA A 37 -2.46 -13.70 -13.35
C ALA A 37 -2.00 -13.44 -14.80
N VAL A 38 -2.46 -14.22 -15.78
CA VAL A 38 -2.05 -14.07 -17.18
C VAL A 38 -2.62 -12.78 -17.76
N GLN A 39 -3.87 -12.46 -17.44
CA GLN A 39 -4.50 -11.20 -17.86
C GLN A 39 -3.97 -10.00 -17.07
N TYR A 40 -3.61 -10.21 -15.79
CA TYR A 40 -3.00 -9.18 -14.94
C TYR A 40 -1.54 -8.88 -15.32
N ALA A 41 -0.86 -9.80 -16.00
CA ALA A 41 0.53 -9.64 -16.43
C ALA A 41 0.73 -8.40 -17.33
N GLY A 42 1.99 -7.98 -17.47
CA GLY A 42 2.39 -6.82 -18.26
C GLY A 42 2.54 -5.54 -17.44
N LEU A 43 2.61 -4.42 -18.16
CA LEU A 43 2.89 -3.11 -17.60
C LEU A 43 1.63 -2.48 -16.99
N TRP A 44 1.81 -1.89 -15.82
CA TRP A 44 0.86 -1.03 -15.14
C TRP A 44 1.52 0.29 -14.76
N TYR A 45 0.77 1.36 -14.94
CA TYR A 45 1.09 2.69 -14.48
C TYR A 45 0.43 2.91 -13.12
N SER A 46 1.21 3.26 -12.11
CA SER A 46 0.64 3.74 -10.86
C SER A 46 0.20 5.20 -11.03
N VAL A 47 -1.10 5.45 -11.08
CA VAL A 47 -1.66 6.77 -11.44
C VAL A 47 -1.93 7.63 -10.21
N TYR A 48 -2.32 7.00 -9.10
CA TYR A 48 -2.51 7.63 -7.79
C TYR A 48 -2.04 6.69 -6.69
N GLU A 49 -1.49 7.23 -5.61
CA GLU A 49 -0.95 6.44 -4.50
C GLU A 49 -1.17 7.15 -3.16
N LEU A 50 -1.17 6.39 -2.06
CA LEU A 50 -0.89 6.96 -0.76
C LEU A 50 0.63 7.16 -0.56
N PRO A 51 1.07 8.23 0.14
CA PRO A 51 2.50 8.47 0.35
C PRO A 51 3.16 7.35 1.17
N VAL A 52 4.20 6.74 0.61
CA VAL A 52 5.01 5.71 1.29
C VAL A 52 6.41 6.27 1.53
N PHE A 53 6.97 6.07 2.73
CA PHE A 53 8.34 6.46 3.02
C PHE A 53 9.31 5.31 2.80
N TYR A 54 10.22 5.46 1.84
CA TYR A 54 11.24 4.46 1.54
C TYR A 54 12.57 4.79 2.22
N GLY A 55 13.20 3.77 2.81
CA GLY A 55 14.53 3.87 3.42
C GLY A 55 14.54 4.38 4.86
N LEU A 56 15.74 4.55 5.42
CA LEU A 56 15.95 5.01 6.80
C LEU A 56 16.44 6.46 6.84
N TYR A 57 16.07 7.20 7.88
CA TYR A 57 16.58 8.54 8.13
C TYR A 57 18.13 8.53 8.24
N PRO A 58 18.86 9.50 7.65
CA PRO A 58 18.40 10.66 6.86
C PRO A 58 18.34 10.43 5.34
N PHE A 59 18.52 9.19 4.87
CA PHE A 59 18.67 8.86 3.45
C PHE A 59 17.36 8.47 2.75
N GLY A 60 16.28 8.30 3.50
CA GLY A 60 14.98 7.94 2.97
C GLY A 60 14.26 9.06 2.21
N TYR A 61 13.21 8.70 1.46
CA TYR A 61 12.42 9.62 0.67
C TYR A 61 10.95 9.18 0.59
N SER A 62 10.04 10.14 0.49
CA SER A 62 8.62 9.90 0.15
C SER A 62 8.50 9.43 -1.31
N SER A 63 7.62 8.46 -1.56
CA SER A 63 7.24 7.96 -2.89
C SER A 63 6.85 9.07 -3.85
N GLU A 64 6.30 10.20 -3.35
CA GLU A 64 5.96 11.39 -4.13
C GLU A 64 7.15 12.00 -4.91
N LYS A 65 8.38 11.70 -4.48
CA LYS A 65 9.61 12.14 -5.16
C LYS A 65 10.01 11.22 -6.32
N CYS A 66 9.38 10.06 -6.45
CA CYS A 66 9.59 9.14 -7.56
C CYS A 66 8.47 9.31 -8.60
N VAL A 67 8.83 9.91 -9.73
CA VAL A 67 7.88 10.18 -10.83
C VAL A 67 7.90 9.03 -11.83
N ASN A 68 6.96 8.99 -12.77
CA ASN A 68 6.87 7.92 -13.78
C ASN A 68 6.76 6.51 -13.19
N SER A 69 6.17 6.35 -11.98
CA SER A 69 6.02 5.04 -11.32
C SER A 69 5.27 4.03 -12.18
N THR A 70 5.82 2.83 -12.31
CA THR A 70 5.25 1.67 -13.00
C THR A 70 5.55 0.36 -12.27
N ALA A 71 4.69 -0.62 -12.48
CA ALA A 71 4.89 -2.01 -12.08
C ALA A 71 4.74 -2.91 -13.32
N THR A 72 5.66 -3.84 -13.53
CA THR A 72 5.57 -4.83 -14.61
C THR A 72 5.53 -6.21 -14.01
N TYR A 73 4.48 -6.97 -14.34
CA TYR A 73 4.28 -8.33 -13.86
C TYR A 73 4.59 -9.33 -14.97
N THR A 74 5.43 -10.33 -14.70
CA THR A 74 5.79 -11.38 -15.67
C THR A 74 5.52 -12.75 -15.08
N ILE A 75 4.83 -13.63 -15.80
CA ILE A 75 4.62 -15.00 -15.36
C ILE A 75 5.95 -15.76 -15.42
N GLU A 76 6.48 -16.13 -14.26
CA GLU A 76 7.74 -16.87 -14.16
C GLU A 76 7.47 -18.39 -14.08
N SER A 77 6.44 -18.79 -13.34
CA SER A 77 5.97 -20.18 -13.24
C SER A 77 4.51 -20.23 -12.77
N GLU A 78 3.91 -21.42 -12.69
CA GLU A 78 2.49 -21.63 -12.34
C GLU A 78 2.02 -20.84 -11.11
N ASN A 79 2.87 -20.70 -10.09
CA ASN A 79 2.54 -20.03 -8.83
C ASN A 79 3.50 -18.87 -8.49
N THR A 80 4.25 -18.36 -9.47
CA THR A 80 5.20 -17.26 -9.25
C THR A 80 5.06 -16.21 -10.34
N ILE A 81 4.84 -14.98 -9.92
CA ILE A 81 4.84 -13.80 -10.77
C ILE A 81 6.09 -12.99 -10.41
N HIS A 82 6.94 -12.68 -11.37
CA HIS A 82 8.02 -11.71 -11.19
C HIS A 82 7.43 -10.29 -11.22
N VAL A 83 7.91 -9.44 -10.32
CA VAL A 83 7.48 -8.04 -10.19
C VAL A 83 8.67 -7.13 -10.39
N LEU A 84 8.58 -6.20 -11.35
CA LEU A 84 9.55 -5.14 -11.56
C LEU A 84 8.88 -3.78 -11.38
N ASN A 85 9.21 -3.08 -10.31
CA ASN A 85 8.79 -1.69 -10.12
C ASN A 85 9.89 -0.74 -10.63
N LYS A 86 9.49 0.32 -11.31
CA LYS A 86 10.39 1.38 -11.79
C LYS A 86 9.83 2.76 -11.52
N CYS A 87 10.71 3.71 -11.28
CA CYS A 87 10.37 5.14 -11.22
C CYS A 87 11.62 6.00 -11.45
N LEU A 88 11.44 7.31 -11.63
CA LEU A 88 12.52 8.29 -11.75
C LEU A 88 12.62 9.09 -10.45
N LEU A 89 13.74 8.97 -9.75
CA LEU A 89 14.08 9.77 -8.58
C LEU A 89 15.13 10.80 -8.97
N ARG A 90 14.76 12.09 -9.01
CA ARG A 90 15.67 13.19 -9.40
C ARG A 90 16.32 12.94 -10.77
N GLY A 91 15.53 12.48 -11.74
CA GLY A 91 15.98 12.17 -13.10
C GLY A 91 16.81 10.90 -13.25
N ARG A 92 16.95 10.09 -12.19
CA ARG A 92 17.65 8.80 -12.23
C ARG A 92 16.65 7.66 -12.06
N GLU A 93 16.72 6.67 -12.95
CA GLU A 93 15.92 5.45 -12.81
C GLU A 93 16.26 4.75 -11.50
N GLN A 94 15.22 4.43 -10.73
CA GLN A 94 15.23 3.52 -9.61
C GLN A 94 14.42 2.29 -10.01
N GLN A 95 14.87 1.12 -9.61
CA GLN A 95 14.15 -0.12 -9.85
C GLN A 95 14.25 -1.05 -8.64
N VAL A 96 13.20 -1.83 -8.43
CA VAL A 96 13.17 -2.91 -7.45
C VAL A 96 12.46 -4.11 -8.05
N GLU A 97 13.05 -5.28 -7.83
CA GLU A 97 12.54 -6.56 -8.29
C GLU A 97 12.11 -7.42 -7.11
N GLY A 98 11.08 -8.21 -7.33
CA GLY A 98 10.53 -9.13 -6.35
C GLY A 98 9.70 -10.22 -7.02
N THR A 99 8.98 -10.96 -6.18
CA THR A 99 8.03 -11.97 -6.64
C THR A 99 6.68 -11.80 -5.96
N ALA A 100 5.61 -12.25 -6.60
CA ALA A 100 4.28 -12.33 -6.03
C ALA A 100 3.74 -13.75 -6.15
N ARG A 101 2.95 -14.16 -5.16
CA ARG A 101 2.28 -15.46 -5.11
C ARG A 101 0.89 -15.28 -4.51
N TYR A 102 -0.09 -16.05 -4.95
CA TYR A 102 -1.38 -16.13 -4.28
C TYR A 102 -1.20 -16.58 -2.83
N VAL A 103 -1.96 -15.97 -1.90
CA VAL A 103 -2.06 -16.46 -0.51
C VAL A 103 -2.61 -17.88 -0.49
N ASN A 104 -3.60 -18.17 -1.33
CA ASN A 104 -4.14 -19.51 -1.56
C ASN A 104 -4.22 -19.78 -3.07
N SER A 105 -3.32 -20.63 -3.57
CA SER A 105 -3.24 -20.99 -5.00
C SER A 105 -4.45 -21.79 -5.52
N SER A 106 -5.29 -22.33 -4.64
CA SER A 106 -6.52 -23.07 -5.04
C SER A 106 -7.70 -22.15 -5.35
N ASN A 107 -7.75 -20.97 -4.72
CA ASN A 107 -8.86 -20.03 -4.88
C ASN A 107 -8.54 -18.91 -5.89
N LYS A 108 -7.24 -18.57 -6.08
CA LYS A 108 -6.76 -17.54 -7.03
C LYS A 108 -7.54 -16.23 -6.99
N ASN A 109 -7.97 -15.81 -5.79
CA ASN A 109 -8.57 -14.51 -5.57
C ASN A 109 -7.50 -13.41 -5.52
N GLY A 110 -7.92 -12.16 -5.36
CA GLY A 110 -7.05 -10.98 -5.34
C GLY A 110 -6.08 -10.86 -4.16
N ALA A 111 -5.96 -11.88 -3.30
CA ALA A 111 -5.03 -11.86 -2.16
C ALA A 111 -3.68 -12.49 -2.53
N LEU A 112 -2.63 -11.67 -2.56
CA LEU A 112 -1.26 -12.08 -2.84
C LEU A 112 -0.32 -11.71 -1.69
N ILE A 113 0.83 -12.39 -1.67
CA ILE A 113 2.01 -12.00 -0.91
C ILE A 113 3.08 -11.62 -1.92
N VAL A 114 3.64 -10.43 -1.76
CA VAL A 114 4.81 -9.97 -2.51
C VAL A 114 6.05 -10.09 -1.63
N ASN A 115 7.16 -10.51 -2.24
CA ASN A 115 8.47 -10.56 -1.60
C ASN A 115 9.43 -9.63 -2.33
N PHE A 116 9.91 -8.61 -1.62
CA PHE A 116 10.99 -7.73 -2.07
C PHE A 116 12.14 -7.81 -1.08
N PHE A 117 13.35 -8.09 -1.57
CA PHE A 117 14.55 -8.20 -0.74
C PHE A 117 14.44 -9.18 0.46
N GLY A 118 13.63 -10.24 0.33
CA GLY A 118 13.43 -11.23 1.40
C GLY A 118 12.39 -10.83 2.45
N PHE A 119 11.67 -9.72 2.25
CA PHE A 119 10.57 -9.30 3.11
C PHE A 119 9.24 -9.52 2.43
N ASP A 120 8.35 -10.25 3.11
CA ASP A 120 6.98 -10.47 2.67
C ASP A 120 6.08 -9.30 3.07
N SER A 121 5.23 -8.87 2.16
CA SER A 121 4.14 -7.93 2.39
C SER A 121 2.90 -8.44 1.70
N ASP A 122 1.72 -8.14 2.25
CA ASP A 122 0.47 -8.41 1.57
C ASP A 122 0.26 -7.46 0.38
N TYR A 123 -0.44 -7.95 -0.63
CA TYR A 123 -0.82 -7.23 -1.84
C TYR A 123 -2.24 -7.70 -2.17
N ASN A 124 -3.22 -6.83 -1.92
CA ASN A 124 -4.63 -7.18 -2.05
C ASN A 124 -5.25 -6.36 -3.18
N VAL A 125 -5.71 -7.03 -4.24
CA VAL A 125 -6.49 -6.43 -5.32
C VAL A 125 -7.93 -6.32 -4.84
N ILE A 126 -8.34 -5.11 -4.47
CA ILE A 126 -9.66 -4.81 -3.89
C ILE A 126 -10.67 -4.31 -4.92
N GLY A 127 -10.18 -3.88 -6.09
CA GLY A 127 -11.00 -3.53 -7.24
C GLY A 127 -10.27 -3.84 -8.54
N LEU A 128 -10.99 -4.29 -9.55
CA LEU A 128 -10.45 -4.68 -10.84
C LEU A 128 -11.53 -4.57 -11.92
N ASP A 129 -11.21 -3.97 -13.05
CA ASP A 129 -12.11 -3.99 -14.21
C ASP A 129 -12.11 -5.35 -14.91
N GLU A 130 -13.25 -5.71 -15.50
CA GLU A 130 -13.47 -6.95 -16.26
C GLU A 130 -12.41 -7.21 -17.35
N ASN A 131 -11.85 -6.15 -17.94
CA ASN A 131 -10.87 -6.17 -19.01
C ASN A 131 -9.43 -5.86 -18.55
N TYR A 132 -9.16 -5.81 -17.23
CA TYR A 132 -7.82 -5.62 -16.66
C TYR A 132 -7.11 -4.32 -17.12
N GLN A 133 -7.87 -3.24 -17.30
CA GLN A 133 -7.44 -1.89 -17.66
C GLN A 133 -7.15 -1.01 -16.46
N TRP A 134 -7.80 -1.23 -15.32
CA TRP A 134 -7.50 -0.56 -14.05
C TRP A 134 -7.61 -1.53 -12.87
N ALA A 135 -6.88 -1.25 -11.79
CA ALA A 135 -6.95 -2.00 -10.55
C ALA A 135 -6.74 -1.09 -9.33
N VAL A 136 -7.42 -1.40 -8.23
CA VAL A 136 -7.21 -0.80 -6.91
C VAL A 136 -6.52 -1.83 -6.03
N VAL A 137 -5.37 -1.47 -5.47
CA VAL A 137 -4.54 -2.39 -4.70
C VAL A 137 -4.15 -1.75 -3.38
N GLY A 138 -4.28 -2.47 -2.27
CA GLY A 138 -3.86 -1.96 -0.97
C GLY A 138 -3.37 -3.01 0.01
N THR A 139 -2.85 -2.54 1.14
CA THR A 139 -2.42 -3.39 2.27
C THR A 139 -3.51 -3.48 3.35
N LYS A 140 -3.53 -4.58 4.09
CA LYS A 140 -4.49 -4.88 5.16
C LYS A 140 -4.49 -3.86 6.29
N ASN A 141 -3.38 -3.20 6.54
CA ASN A 141 -3.31 -2.13 7.55
C ASN A 141 -3.81 -0.77 7.03
N ARG A 142 -4.26 -0.69 5.77
CA ARG A 142 -4.76 0.53 5.11
C ARG A 142 -3.72 1.66 4.98
N GLU A 143 -2.44 1.36 5.16
CA GLU A 143 -1.36 2.36 5.08
C GLU A 143 -0.82 2.56 3.66
N ASN A 144 -0.93 1.55 2.78
CA ASN A 144 -0.45 1.64 1.41
C ASN A 144 -1.58 1.33 0.42
N LEU A 145 -1.73 2.18 -0.59
CA LEU A 145 -2.76 2.10 -1.62
C LEU A 145 -2.17 2.56 -2.95
N TRP A 146 -2.47 1.82 -4.01
CA TRP A 146 -2.06 2.11 -5.37
C TRP A 146 -3.26 1.97 -6.31
N PHE A 147 -3.50 2.99 -7.10
CA PHE A 147 -4.41 2.96 -8.24
C PHE A 147 -3.57 2.69 -9.48
N LEU A 148 -3.79 1.55 -10.10
CA LEU A 148 -3.06 1.09 -11.27
C LEU A 148 -3.92 1.23 -12.52
N SER A 149 -3.31 1.60 -13.64
CA SER A 149 -3.95 1.66 -14.95
C SER A 149 -3.02 1.16 -16.06
N ARG A 150 -3.59 0.61 -17.13
CA ARG A 150 -2.86 0.29 -18.36
C ARG A 150 -2.47 1.53 -19.16
N THR A 151 -3.06 2.68 -18.86
CA THR A 151 -2.72 4.00 -19.42
C THR A 151 -2.06 4.90 -18.36
N PRO A 152 -1.20 5.86 -18.76
CA PRO A 152 -0.47 6.71 -17.81
C PRO A 152 -1.35 7.74 -17.08
N ALA A 153 -2.62 7.85 -17.45
CA ALA A 153 -3.61 8.72 -16.84
C ALA A 153 -5.01 8.08 -16.96
N ILE A 154 -5.89 8.48 -16.03
CA ILE A 154 -7.31 8.15 -15.98
C ILE A 154 -8.12 9.45 -15.90
N ASP A 155 -9.41 9.38 -16.24
CA ASP A 155 -10.34 10.51 -16.08
C ASP A 155 -10.85 10.62 -14.63
N GLU A 156 -11.59 11.70 -14.34
CA GLU A 156 -12.11 11.99 -13.00
C GLU A 156 -13.20 11.00 -12.58
N THR A 157 -14.01 10.49 -13.52
CA THR A 157 -15.07 9.53 -13.22
C THR A 157 -14.49 8.22 -12.71
N LEU A 158 -13.48 7.68 -13.41
CA LEU A 158 -12.79 6.47 -12.97
C LEU A 158 -12.01 6.72 -11.67
N LEU A 159 -11.42 7.90 -11.49
CA LEU A 159 -10.75 8.24 -10.22
C LEU A 159 -11.73 8.17 -9.03
N ASP A 160 -12.92 8.75 -9.17
CA ASP A 160 -13.93 8.75 -8.11
C ASP A 160 -14.44 7.33 -7.83
N GLU A 161 -14.67 6.51 -8.87
CA GLU A 161 -15.00 5.09 -8.71
C GLU A 161 -13.92 4.32 -7.93
N MET A 162 -12.64 4.50 -8.27
CA MET A 162 -11.53 3.86 -7.57
C MET A 162 -11.40 4.31 -6.12
N LYS A 163 -11.73 5.58 -5.82
CA LYS A 163 -11.79 6.09 -4.44
C LYS A 163 -12.93 5.47 -3.66
N ASP A 164 -14.13 5.39 -4.24
CA ASP A 164 -15.29 4.79 -3.58
C ASP A 164 -14.99 3.34 -3.17
N ILE A 165 -14.31 2.57 -4.04
CA ILE A 165 -13.83 1.21 -3.73
C ILE A 165 -12.85 1.22 -2.54
N ALA A 166 -11.85 2.09 -2.56
CA ALA A 166 -10.85 2.16 -1.50
C ALA A 166 -11.44 2.63 -0.15
N GLU A 167 -12.34 3.61 -0.18
CA GLU A 167 -13.01 4.14 1.02
C GLU A 167 -13.95 3.11 1.64
N ALA A 168 -14.61 2.29 0.82
CA ALA A 168 -15.42 1.17 1.30
C ALA A 168 -14.59 0.15 2.11
N GLU A 169 -13.31 -0.03 1.75
CA GLU A 169 -12.34 -0.87 2.48
C GLU A 169 -11.61 -0.14 3.63
N GLY A 170 -11.99 1.10 3.93
CA GLY A 170 -11.49 1.88 5.06
C GLY A 170 -10.18 2.65 4.82
N PHE A 171 -9.76 2.84 3.57
CA PHE A 171 -8.59 3.67 3.26
C PHE A 171 -8.93 5.17 3.36
N ASP A 172 -8.02 5.96 3.96
CA ASP A 172 -8.11 7.43 3.96
C ASP A 172 -7.55 7.99 2.65
N THR A 173 -8.41 8.21 1.66
CA THR A 173 -8.04 8.76 0.35
C THR A 173 -7.75 10.27 0.38
N SER A 174 -7.89 10.96 1.52
CA SER A 174 -7.64 12.40 1.60
C SER A 174 -6.18 12.80 1.32
N GLN A 175 -5.25 11.85 1.52
CA GLN A 175 -3.82 12.01 1.24
C GLN A 175 -3.40 11.43 -0.11
N LEU A 176 -4.34 10.89 -0.89
CA LEU A 176 -4.06 10.29 -2.18
C LEU A 176 -3.48 11.35 -3.14
N TYR A 177 -2.29 11.08 -3.69
CA TYR A 177 -1.63 11.99 -4.60
C TYR A 177 -1.56 11.43 -6.01
N LYS A 178 -1.66 12.32 -7.01
CA LYS A 178 -1.45 11.97 -8.41
C LYS A 178 0.04 11.76 -8.67
N VAL A 179 0.41 10.58 -9.16
CA VAL A 179 1.79 10.30 -9.55
C VAL A 179 2.17 11.18 -10.74
N LYS A 180 3.26 11.94 -10.59
CA LYS A 180 3.73 12.85 -11.65
C LYS A 180 4.24 12.06 -12.84
N ARG A 181 3.96 12.59 -14.03
CA ARG A 181 4.47 12.07 -15.31
C ARG A 181 5.40 13.10 -15.93
N GLU A 182 6.64 12.70 -16.18
CA GLU A 182 7.68 13.50 -16.84
C GLU A 182 8.02 12.86 -18.20
N PRO A 183 8.33 13.68 -19.23
CA PRO A 183 8.73 13.19 -20.55
C PRO A 183 10.07 12.46 -20.57
#